data_AF-A0A7S0DNG0-F1
#
_entry.id   AF-A0A7S0DNG0-F1
#
_cell.length_a   1.000
_cell.length_b   1.000
_cell.length_c   1.000
_cell.angle_alpha   90.00
_cell.angle_beta   90.00
_cell.angle_gamma   90.00
#
_symmetry.space_group_name_H-M   'P 1'
#
loop_
_entity.id
_entity.type
_entity.pdbx_description
1 polymer ?
#
loop_
_entity_poly.entity_id
_entity_poly.type
_entity_poly.pdbx_seq_one_letter_code
_entity_poly.pdbx_strand_id
1 'polypeptide(L)'
;KTPPDSDLTSDEVAKTSTVNMQKTESKNTVKLATLELQNAETSAAIIKFFDKDKKFETYARATTEEIKQRDAEDGEKLKEGIDLAIGKGVLPKEMKEQKVIKVDVMGKTPDKVTDGIIKALGDAPSKGCVMTLEGLSGTGKGTTVAMLKKKLPNATTWSNGDIFRSITLLAAKYAEVEKVELKESLKPEKLAEFMKMLKFDKFGDSFDVEIKGLGYHEMVSKVNKTLLKSKPVATNIPTVASKTQGEVIM
;
A
#
# COMPACT_ATOMS: atom_id res chain seq x y z
N LYS A 1 -68.42 66.82 12.28
CA LYS A 1 -67.45 66.88 11.17
C LYS A 1 -66.88 65.49 10.97
N THR A 2 -67.44 64.79 10.00
CA THR A 2 -66.86 63.60 9.34
C THR A 2 -66.93 63.91 7.83
N PRO A 3 -66.27 63.13 6.96
CA PRO A 3 -65.12 63.46 6.11
C PRO A 3 -65.50 63.97 4.71
N PRO A 4 -64.57 63.98 3.73
CA PRO A 4 -64.75 62.98 2.67
C PRO A 4 -63.49 62.25 2.19
N ASP A 5 -63.79 61.13 1.55
CA ASP A 5 -62.98 60.09 0.92
C ASP A 5 -62.12 60.49 -0.28
N SER A 6 -61.33 59.49 -0.71
CA SER A 6 -60.82 59.19 -2.07
C SER A 6 -59.29 59.24 -2.13
N ASP A 7 -58.56 58.36 -2.80
CA ASP A 7 -58.85 57.08 -3.46
C ASP A 7 -57.49 56.38 -3.68
N LEU A 8 -57.52 55.08 -3.94
CA LEU A 8 -56.36 54.29 -4.36
C LEU A 8 -55.78 54.76 -5.70
N THR A 9 -54.46 54.77 -5.86
CA THR A 9 -53.83 54.27 -7.11
C THR A 9 -52.49 53.59 -6.83
N SER A 10 -52.34 52.46 -7.51
CA SER A 10 -51.21 51.57 -7.61
C SER A 10 -50.02 52.15 -8.39
N ASP A 11 -48.90 51.45 -8.25
CA ASP A 11 -47.77 51.40 -9.19
C ASP A 11 -46.85 52.62 -9.29
N GLU A 12 -45.76 52.60 -8.52
CA GLU A 12 -44.46 52.71 -9.19
C GLU A 12 -43.37 51.90 -8.49
N VAL A 13 -42.75 51.08 -9.32
CA VAL A 13 -41.82 50.00 -9.07
C VAL A 13 -40.40 50.54 -8.87
N ALA A 14 -39.63 49.79 -8.06
CA ALA A 14 -38.17 49.75 -8.02
C ALA A 14 -37.40 50.89 -7.32
N LYS A 15 -36.86 50.56 -6.14
CA LYS A 15 -35.40 50.51 -5.92
C LYS A 15 -35.06 49.74 -4.64
N THR A 16 -34.87 48.44 -4.83
CA THR A 16 -33.79 47.61 -4.28
C THR A 16 -32.75 48.31 -3.41
N SER A 17 -32.58 47.83 -2.17
CA SER A 17 -31.27 47.46 -1.58
C SER A 17 -31.46 46.76 -0.22
N THR A 18 -32.09 45.60 -0.26
CA THR A 18 -31.91 44.57 0.77
C THR A 18 -31.29 43.39 0.05
N VAL A 19 -30.11 42.97 0.49
CA VAL A 19 -29.63 41.58 0.60
C VAL A 19 -28.13 41.67 0.86
N ASN A 20 -27.82 41.65 2.16
CA ASN A 20 -26.50 41.34 2.66
C ASN A 20 -26.34 39.81 2.52
N MET A 21 -25.96 39.33 1.34
CA MET A 21 -25.57 37.93 1.14
C MET A 21 -24.14 37.76 1.64
N GLN A 22 -24.02 37.46 2.93
CA GLN A 22 -22.84 36.76 3.44
C GLN A 22 -22.72 35.43 2.69
N LYS A 23 -21.83 35.43 1.69
CA LYS A 23 -21.34 34.24 1.03
C LYS A 23 -20.62 33.41 2.09
N THR A 24 -21.34 32.46 2.67
CA THR A 24 -20.77 31.44 3.55
C THR A 24 -19.83 30.62 2.67
N GLU A 25 -18.53 30.88 2.75
CA GLU A 25 -17.53 29.94 2.30
C GLU A 25 -17.75 28.67 3.10
N SER A 26 -18.38 27.67 2.48
CA SER A 26 -18.43 26.33 3.05
C SER A 26 -16.99 25.90 3.24
N LYS A 27 -16.50 25.88 4.50
CA LYS A 27 -15.26 25.21 4.84
C LYS A 27 -15.42 23.77 4.35
N ASN A 28 -14.76 23.47 3.24
CA ASN A 28 -14.51 22.10 2.83
C ASN A 28 -14.03 21.38 4.11
N THR A 29 -14.62 20.24 4.45
CA THR A 29 -14.27 19.51 5.67
C THR A 29 -14.25 18.03 5.33
N VAL A 30 -13.18 17.34 5.70
CA VAL A 30 -13.09 15.88 5.58
C VAL A 30 -13.55 15.29 6.91
N LYS A 31 -14.57 14.42 6.88
CA LYS A 31 -15.13 13.80 8.08
C LYS A 31 -14.17 12.73 8.62
N LEU A 32 -14.12 12.58 9.95
CA LEU A 32 -13.32 11.54 10.61
C LEU A 32 -13.66 10.14 10.08
N ALA A 33 -14.96 9.82 9.93
CA ALA A 33 -15.41 8.56 9.37
C ALA A 33 -14.81 8.27 7.98
N THR A 34 -14.59 9.30 7.15
CA THR A 34 -13.94 9.15 5.83
C THR A 34 -12.44 8.88 5.97
N LEU A 35 -11.78 9.43 6.98
CA LEU A 35 -10.36 9.17 7.25
C LEU A 35 -10.13 7.75 7.77
N GLU A 36 -11.06 7.25 8.60
CA GLU A 36 -11.00 5.91 9.19
C GLU A 36 -11.13 4.78 8.15
N LEU A 37 -11.73 5.05 6.99
CA LEU A 37 -11.82 4.06 5.90
C LEU A 37 -10.44 3.62 5.37
N GLN A 38 -9.42 4.48 5.46
CA GLN A 38 -8.05 4.25 4.97
C GLN A 38 -7.99 3.60 3.58
N ASN A 39 -8.84 4.05 2.66
CA ASN A 39 -9.00 3.45 1.33
C ASN A 39 -8.99 4.53 0.22
N ALA A 40 -9.35 4.15 -1.00
CA ALA A 40 -9.38 5.07 -2.14
C ALA A 40 -10.35 6.25 -1.94
N GLU A 41 -11.43 6.08 -1.18
CA GLU A 41 -12.37 7.16 -0.85
C GLU A 41 -11.71 8.18 0.08
N THR A 42 -10.96 7.72 1.08
CA THR A 42 -10.14 8.58 1.94
C THR A 42 -9.17 9.41 1.11
N SER A 43 -8.41 8.77 0.22
CA SER A 43 -7.46 9.47 -0.66
C SER A 43 -8.15 10.49 -1.56
N ALA A 44 -9.26 10.13 -2.19
CA ALA A 44 -10.02 11.04 -3.05
C ALA A 44 -10.57 12.25 -2.29
N ALA A 45 -11.06 12.05 -1.06
CA ALA A 45 -11.53 13.13 -0.21
C ALA A 45 -10.41 14.10 0.19
N ILE A 46 -9.24 13.59 0.56
CA ILE A 46 -8.05 14.41 0.90
C ILE A 46 -7.56 15.18 -0.32
N ILE A 47 -7.44 14.54 -1.49
CA ILE A 47 -7.01 15.20 -2.73
C ILE A 47 -7.99 16.33 -3.08
N LYS A 48 -9.30 16.05 -3.08
CA LYS A 48 -10.31 17.08 -3.34
C LYS A 48 -10.27 18.22 -2.33
N PHE A 49 -9.98 17.91 -1.07
CA PHE A 49 -9.87 18.90 0.01
C PHE A 49 -8.70 19.87 -0.22
N PHE A 50 -7.55 19.36 -0.67
CA PHE A 50 -6.31 20.13 -0.86
C PHE A 50 -5.99 20.50 -2.32
N ASP A 51 -6.90 20.27 -3.27
CA ASP A 51 -6.67 20.42 -4.72
C ASP A 51 -6.13 21.82 -5.13
N LYS A 52 -6.47 22.87 -4.36
CA LYS A 52 -6.03 24.25 -4.60
C LYS A 52 -4.98 24.74 -3.59
N ASP A 53 -4.50 23.88 -2.70
CA ASP A 53 -3.49 24.23 -1.73
C ASP A 53 -2.08 24.04 -2.32
N LYS A 54 -1.41 25.17 -2.62
CA LYS A 54 -0.05 25.17 -3.18
C LYS A 54 0.99 24.51 -2.27
N LYS A 55 0.80 24.54 -0.94
CA LYS A 55 1.71 23.87 0.00
C LYS A 55 1.53 22.37 -0.12
N PHE A 56 0.29 21.90 -0.18
CA PHE A 56 -0.02 20.49 -0.41
C PHE A 56 0.55 20.00 -1.75
N GLU A 57 0.36 20.77 -2.82
CA GLU A 57 0.89 20.42 -4.15
C GLU A 57 2.42 20.35 -4.15
N THR A 58 3.10 21.29 -3.49
CA THR A 58 4.57 21.30 -3.37
C THR A 58 5.06 20.09 -2.58
N TYR A 59 4.43 19.79 -1.44
CA TYR A 59 4.76 18.64 -0.62
C TYR A 59 4.51 17.32 -1.37
N ALA A 60 3.35 17.18 -2.02
CA ALA A 60 2.99 16.00 -2.78
C ALA A 60 3.98 15.72 -3.92
N ARG A 61 4.45 16.77 -4.63
CA ARG A 61 5.50 16.63 -5.64
C ARG A 61 6.82 16.17 -5.03
N ALA A 62 7.30 16.83 -3.97
CA ALA A 62 8.55 16.45 -3.30
C ALA A 62 8.52 14.99 -2.82
N THR A 63 7.46 14.59 -2.13
CA THR A 63 7.27 13.20 -1.67
C THR A 63 7.16 12.22 -2.84
N THR A 64 6.54 12.62 -3.96
CA THR A 64 6.48 11.76 -5.16
C THR A 64 7.87 11.51 -5.73
N GLU A 65 8.72 12.53 -5.82
CA GLU A 65 10.10 12.38 -6.30
C GLU A 65 10.96 11.56 -5.33
N GLU A 66 10.82 11.77 -4.01
CA GLU A 66 11.48 10.93 -3.00
C GLU A 66 11.08 9.45 -3.13
N ILE A 67 9.79 9.16 -3.37
CA ILE A 67 9.31 7.80 -3.59
C ILE A 67 9.90 7.21 -4.87
N LYS A 68 9.93 7.97 -5.98
CA LYS A 68 10.53 7.50 -7.24
C LYS A 68 12.02 7.20 -7.08
N GLN A 69 12.75 8.08 -6.41
CA GLN A 69 14.17 7.88 -6.16
C GLN A 69 14.40 6.62 -5.32
N ARG A 70 13.66 6.46 -4.22
CA ARG A 70 13.73 5.26 -3.40
C ARG A 70 13.39 3.99 -4.20
N ASP A 71 12.33 4.03 -5.02
CA ASP A 71 11.95 2.89 -5.85
C ASP A 71 13.04 2.55 -6.90
N ALA A 72 13.78 3.55 -7.40
CA ALA A 72 14.94 3.34 -8.29
C ALA A 72 16.13 2.69 -7.55
N GLU A 73 16.50 3.23 -6.38
CA GLU A 73 17.56 2.68 -5.53
C GLU A 73 17.24 1.26 -5.05
N ASP A 74 15.98 1.01 -4.69
CA ASP A 74 15.49 -0.33 -4.34
C ASP A 74 15.58 -1.25 -5.57
N GLY A 75 15.22 -0.77 -6.76
CA GLY A 75 15.35 -1.52 -8.01
C GLY A 75 16.79 -1.98 -8.31
N GLU A 76 17.78 -1.12 -8.08
CA GLU A 76 19.20 -1.48 -8.23
C GLU A 76 19.62 -2.55 -7.22
N LYS A 77 19.27 -2.37 -5.94
CA LYS A 77 19.56 -3.33 -4.86
C LYS A 77 18.87 -4.69 -5.07
N LEU A 78 17.65 -4.69 -5.60
CA LEU A 78 16.92 -5.90 -5.97
C LEU A 78 17.66 -6.65 -7.07
N LYS A 79 18.14 -5.94 -8.10
CA LYS A 79 18.93 -6.53 -9.19
C LYS A 79 20.24 -7.13 -8.67
N GLU A 80 21.00 -6.40 -7.85
CA GLU A 80 22.22 -6.92 -7.21
C GLU A 80 21.95 -8.19 -6.41
N GLY A 81 20.84 -8.23 -5.67
CA GLY A 81 20.44 -9.40 -4.90
C GLY A 81 20.08 -10.61 -5.77
N ILE A 82 19.42 -10.39 -6.92
CA ILE A 82 19.14 -11.43 -7.90
C ILE A 82 20.44 -11.98 -8.48
N ASP A 83 21.36 -11.11 -8.90
CA ASP A 83 22.66 -11.51 -9.46
C ASP A 83 23.47 -12.32 -8.45
N LEU A 84 23.45 -11.92 -7.17
CA LEU A 84 24.07 -12.66 -6.08
C LEU A 84 23.42 -14.05 -5.89
N ALA A 85 22.09 -14.14 -5.94
CA ALA A 85 21.37 -15.39 -5.79
C ALA A 85 21.62 -16.36 -6.96
N ILE A 86 21.75 -15.85 -8.18
CA ILE A 86 22.19 -16.63 -9.35
C ILE A 86 23.62 -17.13 -9.15
N GLY A 87 24.53 -16.25 -8.71
CA GLY A 87 25.93 -16.62 -8.46
C GLY A 87 26.10 -17.69 -7.38
N LYS A 88 25.21 -17.71 -6.38
CA LYS A 88 25.15 -18.76 -5.35
C LYS A 88 24.50 -20.07 -5.83
N GLY A 89 23.92 -20.10 -7.03
CA GLY A 89 23.15 -21.24 -7.54
C GLY A 89 21.79 -21.43 -6.85
N VAL A 90 21.30 -20.41 -6.13
CA VAL A 90 19.98 -20.42 -5.48
C VAL A 90 18.89 -20.14 -6.52
N LEU A 91 19.12 -19.21 -7.44
CA LEU A 91 18.21 -18.97 -8.57
C LEU A 91 18.81 -19.49 -9.89
N PRO A 92 17.98 -20.00 -10.81
CA PRO A 92 18.45 -20.36 -12.13
C PRO A 92 18.89 -19.10 -12.89
N LYS A 93 19.96 -19.22 -13.69
CA LYS A 93 20.47 -18.13 -14.54
C LYS A 93 19.45 -17.68 -15.59
N GLU A 94 18.61 -18.61 -16.04
CA GLU A 94 17.54 -18.36 -17.01
C GLU A 94 16.19 -18.67 -16.37
N MET A 95 15.35 -17.65 -16.23
CA MET A 95 13.97 -17.79 -15.79
C MET A 95 13.07 -17.87 -17.01
N LYS A 96 12.16 -18.84 -17.04
CA LYS A 96 11.17 -18.95 -18.12
C LYS A 96 10.23 -17.75 -18.04
N GLU A 97 10.09 -17.01 -19.14
CA GLU A 97 9.17 -15.87 -19.20
C GLU A 97 7.74 -16.32 -18.89
N GLN A 98 7.12 -15.68 -17.90
CA GLN A 98 5.71 -15.87 -17.58
C GLN A 98 4.86 -14.89 -18.36
N LYS A 99 3.62 -15.26 -18.64
CA LYS A 99 2.67 -14.39 -19.35
C LYS A 99 2.32 -13.19 -18.45
N VAL A 100 2.82 -12.00 -18.83
CA VAL A 100 2.48 -10.75 -18.16
C VAL A 100 1.26 -10.11 -18.82
N ILE A 101 0.24 -9.78 -18.02
CA ILE A 101 -0.93 -9.02 -18.47
C ILE A 101 -0.82 -7.61 -17.91
N LYS A 102 -0.67 -6.62 -18.80
CA LYS A 102 -0.65 -5.21 -18.39
C LYS A 102 -2.06 -4.77 -18.04
N VAL A 103 -2.23 -4.29 -16.80
CA VAL A 103 -3.49 -3.74 -16.31
C VAL A 103 -3.34 -2.24 -16.21
N ASP A 104 -4.06 -1.50 -17.06
CA ASP A 104 -4.14 -0.05 -16.95
C ASP A 104 -5.02 0.33 -15.75
N VAL A 105 -4.43 1.10 -14.83
CA VAL A 105 -5.06 1.56 -13.59
C VAL A 105 -5.47 3.03 -13.64
N MET A 106 -5.01 3.79 -14.64
CA MET A 106 -5.17 5.23 -14.66
C MET A 106 -6.65 5.62 -14.83
N GLY A 107 -7.14 6.49 -13.94
CA GLY A 107 -8.53 6.95 -13.95
C GLY A 107 -9.58 5.88 -13.61
N LYS A 108 -9.16 4.68 -13.18
CA LYS A 108 -10.08 3.59 -12.81
C LYS A 108 -10.21 3.48 -11.30
N THR A 109 -11.41 3.12 -10.86
CA THR A 109 -11.64 2.75 -9.46
C THR A 109 -10.96 1.40 -9.16
N PRO A 110 -10.58 1.12 -7.90
CA PRO A 110 -10.07 -0.19 -7.52
C PRO A 110 -10.98 -1.34 -7.94
N ASP A 111 -12.29 -1.11 -7.91
CA ASP A 111 -13.30 -2.07 -8.32
C ASP A 111 -13.18 -2.44 -9.81
N LYS A 112 -13.11 -1.44 -10.70
CA LYS A 112 -12.92 -1.64 -12.14
C LYS A 112 -11.59 -2.32 -12.48
N VAL A 113 -10.52 -1.97 -11.77
CA VAL A 113 -9.20 -2.62 -11.92
C VAL A 113 -9.30 -4.10 -11.55
N THR A 114 -9.95 -4.39 -10.41
CA THR A 114 -10.15 -5.75 -9.91
C THR A 114 -10.97 -6.59 -10.89
N ASP A 115 -12.06 -6.05 -11.44
CA ASP A 115 -12.89 -6.75 -12.43
C ASP A 115 -12.14 -7.05 -13.72
N GLY A 116 -11.28 -6.13 -14.16
CA GLY A 116 -10.40 -6.35 -15.30
C GLY A 116 -9.44 -7.52 -15.08
N ILE A 117 -8.88 -7.64 -13.86
CA ILE A 117 -8.02 -8.76 -13.46
C ILE A 117 -8.82 -10.06 -13.43
N ILE A 118 -9.97 -10.11 -12.77
CA ILE A 118 -10.81 -11.32 -12.68
C ILE A 118 -11.22 -11.80 -14.07
N LYS A 119 -11.60 -10.87 -14.95
CA LYS A 119 -11.90 -11.18 -16.36
C LYS A 119 -10.70 -11.78 -17.10
N ALA A 120 -9.49 -11.26 -16.85
CA ALA A 120 -8.27 -11.77 -17.45
C ALA A 120 -7.85 -13.15 -16.91
N LEU A 121 -8.19 -13.46 -15.66
CA LEU A 121 -7.96 -14.77 -15.05
C LEU A 121 -8.91 -15.86 -15.60
N GLY A 122 -10.10 -15.47 -16.05
CA GLY A 122 -11.09 -16.41 -16.58
C GLY A 122 -11.51 -17.44 -15.53
N ASP A 123 -11.44 -18.73 -15.87
CA ASP A 123 -11.81 -19.84 -14.99
C ASP A 123 -10.64 -20.33 -14.10
N ALA A 124 -9.43 -19.78 -14.26
CA ALA A 124 -8.25 -20.19 -13.51
C ALA A 124 -8.44 -20.18 -11.97
N PRO A 125 -9.12 -19.20 -11.35
CA PRO A 125 -9.33 -19.20 -9.90
C PRO A 125 -10.13 -20.40 -9.41
N SER A 126 -11.05 -20.93 -10.22
CA SER A 126 -11.84 -22.11 -9.86
C SER A 126 -11.05 -23.42 -9.91
N LYS A 127 -9.95 -23.45 -10.67
CA LYS A 127 -9.04 -24.59 -10.83
C LYS A 127 -7.84 -24.54 -9.86
N GLY A 128 -7.72 -23.45 -9.10
CA GLY A 128 -6.52 -23.12 -8.33
C GLY A 128 -5.48 -22.44 -9.23
N CYS A 129 -5.08 -21.22 -8.88
CA CYS A 129 -4.05 -20.48 -9.60
C CYS A 129 -3.21 -19.62 -8.65
N VAL A 130 -1.94 -19.41 -9.02
CA VAL A 130 -1.08 -18.40 -8.42
C VAL A 130 -0.94 -17.25 -9.41
N MET A 131 -1.10 -16.02 -8.93
CA MET A 131 -0.84 -14.81 -9.70
C MET A 131 0.04 -13.86 -8.91
N THR A 132 0.95 -13.17 -9.59
CA THR A 132 1.73 -12.08 -9.02
C THR A 132 1.14 -10.74 -9.46
N LEU A 133 1.14 -9.76 -8.56
CA LEU A 133 0.82 -8.37 -8.89
C LEU A 133 2.07 -7.53 -8.71
N GLU A 134 2.57 -7.06 -9.85
CA GLU A 134 3.79 -6.26 -9.94
C GLU A 134 3.45 -4.81 -10.28
N GLY A 135 4.25 -3.88 -9.79
CA GLY A 135 4.07 -2.45 -10.04
C GLY A 135 4.80 -1.59 -9.04
N LEU A 136 4.96 -0.30 -9.35
CA LEU A 136 5.66 0.68 -8.51
C LEU A 136 4.96 0.89 -7.15
N SER A 137 5.69 1.45 -6.19
CA SER A 137 5.09 1.83 -4.90
C SER A 137 3.98 2.87 -5.10
N GLY A 138 2.94 2.83 -4.27
CA GLY A 138 1.81 3.77 -4.37
C GLY A 138 0.80 3.51 -5.50
N THR A 139 1.00 2.53 -6.38
CA THR A 139 0.09 2.21 -7.50
C THR A 139 -1.20 1.47 -7.11
N GLY A 140 -1.50 1.35 -5.81
CA GLY A 140 -2.74 0.73 -5.33
C GLY A 140 -2.75 -0.80 -5.23
N LYS A 141 -1.59 -1.47 -5.37
CA LYS A 141 -1.49 -2.95 -5.26
C LYS A 141 -2.21 -3.53 -4.04
N GLY A 142 -1.95 -3.00 -2.85
CA GLY A 142 -2.57 -3.48 -1.61
C GLY A 142 -4.10 -3.33 -1.61
N THR A 143 -4.61 -2.24 -2.18
CA THR A 143 -6.05 -2.00 -2.36
C THR A 143 -6.65 -3.01 -3.33
N THR A 144 -6.00 -3.23 -4.48
CA THR A 144 -6.43 -4.23 -5.48
C THR A 144 -6.43 -5.64 -4.90
N VAL A 145 -5.38 -6.02 -4.16
CA VAL A 145 -5.28 -7.31 -3.46
C VAL A 145 -6.42 -7.49 -2.45
N ALA A 146 -6.70 -6.47 -1.63
CA ALA A 146 -7.79 -6.52 -0.66
C ALA A 146 -9.16 -6.66 -1.34
N MET A 147 -9.35 -6.05 -2.50
CA MET A 147 -10.58 -6.20 -3.30
C MET A 147 -10.67 -7.59 -3.94
N LEU A 148 -9.58 -8.11 -4.50
CA LEU A 148 -9.52 -9.47 -5.05
C LEU A 148 -9.90 -10.52 -4.00
N LYS A 149 -9.40 -10.40 -2.75
CA LYS A 149 -9.78 -11.31 -1.66
C LYS A 149 -11.27 -11.31 -1.34
N LYS A 150 -11.95 -10.17 -1.53
CA LYS A 150 -13.40 -10.06 -1.31
C LYS A 150 -14.21 -10.66 -2.46
N LYS A 151 -13.69 -10.58 -3.69
CA LYS A 151 -14.41 -11.01 -4.90
C LYS A 151 -14.14 -12.46 -5.31
N LEU A 152 -12.96 -12.99 -4.99
CA LEU A 152 -12.57 -14.35 -5.36
C LEU A 152 -12.77 -15.33 -4.20
N PRO A 153 -13.36 -16.51 -4.45
CA PRO A 153 -13.51 -17.53 -3.43
C PRO A 153 -12.14 -18.08 -3.02
N ASN A 154 -11.94 -18.29 -1.71
CA ASN A 154 -10.74 -18.93 -1.14
C ASN A 154 -9.41 -18.23 -1.50
N ALA A 155 -9.44 -16.95 -1.85
CA ALA A 155 -8.24 -16.21 -2.22
C ALA A 155 -7.37 -15.89 -0.99
N THR A 156 -6.17 -16.47 -0.97
CA THR A 156 -5.13 -16.13 0.01
C THR A 156 -4.05 -15.31 -0.64
N THR A 157 -3.49 -14.35 0.12
CA THR A 157 -2.56 -13.36 -0.38
C THR A 157 -1.44 -13.21 0.62
N TRP A 158 -0.22 -13.13 0.13
CA TRP A 158 0.96 -12.78 0.92
C TRP A 158 1.80 -11.80 0.10
N SER A 159 2.81 -11.22 0.74
CA SER A 159 3.67 -10.22 0.14
C SER A 159 5.12 -10.60 0.40
N ASN A 160 5.94 -10.73 -0.66
CA ASN A 160 7.39 -10.87 -0.51
C ASN A 160 7.95 -9.75 0.36
N GLY A 161 7.38 -8.54 0.26
CA GLY A 161 7.72 -7.41 1.10
C GLY A 161 7.48 -7.66 2.60
N ASP A 162 6.53 -8.50 2.98
CA ASP A 162 6.32 -8.86 4.39
C ASP A 162 7.30 -9.95 4.85
N ILE A 163 7.72 -10.85 3.94
CA ILE A 163 8.81 -11.80 4.22
C ILE A 163 10.13 -11.06 4.43
N PHE A 164 10.49 -10.12 3.55
CA PHE A 164 11.68 -9.29 3.73
C PHE A 164 11.66 -8.54 5.07
N ARG A 165 10.50 -7.98 5.46
CA ARG A 165 10.35 -7.32 6.77
C ARG A 165 10.50 -8.29 7.93
N SER A 166 10.01 -9.52 7.78
CA SER A 166 10.11 -10.57 8.81
C SER A 166 11.56 -11.01 9.01
N ILE A 167 12.30 -11.24 7.91
CA ILE A 167 13.74 -11.51 7.97
C ILE A 167 14.50 -10.31 8.56
N THR A 168 14.15 -9.09 8.14
CA THR A 168 14.76 -7.86 8.67
C THR A 168 14.52 -7.71 10.17
N LEU A 169 13.33 -8.05 10.66
CA LEU A 169 13.00 -8.04 12.09
C LEU A 169 13.90 -9.00 12.87
N LEU A 170 14.06 -10.23 12.37
CA LEU A 170 14.92 -11.25 12.99
C LEU A 170 16.40 -10.85 12.96
N ALA A 171 16.89 -10.36 11.81
CA ALA A 171 18.25 -9.89 11.61
C ALA A 171 18.60 -8.72 12.54
N ALA A 172 17.72 -7.71 12.59
CA ALA A 172 17.89 -6.57 13.49
C ALA A 172 17.87 -6.98 14.95
N LYS A 173 16.98 -7.93 15.33
CA LYS A 173 16.91 -8.43 16.70
C LYS A 173 18.16 -9.21 17.10
N TYR A 174 18.66 -10.06 16.22
CA TYR A 174 19.90 -10.78 16.42
C TYR A 174 21.08 -9.82 16.60
N ALA A 175 21.22 -8.84 15.71
CA ALA A 175 22.28 -7.83 15.78
C ALA A 175 22.25 -7.06 17.11
N GLU A 176 21.06 -6.70 17.59
CA GLU A 176 20.87 -6.06 18.89
C GLU A 176 21.32 -6.95 20.07
N VAL A 177 20.84 -8.20 20.11
CA VAL A 177 21.09 -9.14 21.21
C VAL A 177 22.56 -9.54 21.29
N GLU A 178 23.16 -9.86 20.15
CA GLU A 178 24.56 -10.28 20.05
C GLU A 178 25.54 -9.10 20.02
N LYS A 179 25.02 -7.86 19.98
CA LYS A 179 25.80 -6.61 19.91
C LYS A 179 26.77 -6.60 18.71
N VAL A 180 26.30 -7.08 17.57
CA VAL A 180 27.04 -7.10 16.30
C VAL A 180 26.42 -6.15 15.30
N GLU A 181 27.18 -5.82 14.24
CA GLU A 181 26.63 -5.06 13.12
C GLU A 181 25.57 -5.88 12.36
N LEU A 182 24.61 -5.20 11.74
CA LEU A 182 23.58 -5.85 10.92
C LEU A 182 24.19 -6.77 9.87
N LYS A 183 25.31 -6.38 9.25
CA LYS A 183 25.98 -7.18 8.21
C LYS A 183 26.36 -8.58 8.70
N GLU A 184 26.72 -8.73 9.97
CA GLU A 184 27.07 -10.01 10.57
C GLU A 184 25.85 -10.93 10.72
N SER A 185 24.65 -10.36 10.88
CA SER A 185 23.38 -11.11 10.90
C SER A 185 22.93 -11.56 9.50
N LEU A 186 23.52 -11.03 8.42
CA LEU A 186 23.15 -11.34 7.04
C LEU A 186 24.09 -12.38 6.39
N LYS A 187 24.87 -13.08 7.20
CA LYS A 187 25.68 -14.22 6.75
C LYS A 187 24.78 -15.42 6.39
N PRO A 188 25.17 -16.26 5.41
CA PRO A 188 24.33 -17.37 4.93
C PRO A 188 23.81 -18.30 6.03
N GLU A 189 24.64 -18.59 7.03
CA GLU A 189 24.28 -19.48 8.14
C GLU A 189 23.15 -18.88 8.98
N LYS A 190 23.21 -17.57 9.22
CA LYS A 190 22.20 -16.82 9.99
C LYS A 190 20.93 -16.59 9.21
N LEU A 191 21.03 -16.30 7.91
CA LEU A 191 19.86 -16.25 7.04
C LEU A 191 19.12 -17.59 7.02
N ALA A 192 19.85 -18.72 6.93
CA ALA A 192 19.26 -20.05 7.00
C ALA A 192 18.59 -20.33 8.36
N GLU A 193 19.15 -19.84 9.47
CA GLU A 193 18.49 -19.89 10.79
C GLU A 193 17.20 -19.07 10.80
N PHE A 194 17.20 -17.84 10.28
CA PHE A 194 16.02 -16.97 10.24
C PHE A 194 14.92 -17.54 9.35
N MET A 195 15.26 -18.17 8.22
CA MET A 195 14.26 -18.82 7.37
C MET A 195 13.56 -19.98 8.08
N LYS A 196 14.25 -20.71 8.97
CA LYS A 196 13.61 -21.75 9.80
C LYS A 196 12.66 -21.19 10.87
N MET A 197 12.80 -19.90 11.19
CA MET A 197 11.90 -19.18 12.10
C MET A 197 10.66 -18.64 11.37
N LEU A 198 10.57 -18.79 10.05
CA LEU A 198 9.41 -18.43 9.26
C LEU A 198 8.70 -19.70 8.80
N LYS A 199 7.39 -19.77 9.04
CA LYS A 199 6.58 -20.92 8.61
C LYS A 199 5.32 -20.46 7.90
N PHE A 200 5.23 -20.72 6.60
CA PHE A 200 3.97 -20.61 5.87
C PHE A 200 3.14 -21.87 6.07
N ASP A 201 1.94 -21.74 6.63
CA ASP A 201 1.03 -22.85 6.86
C ASP A 201 -0.43 -22.38 6.92
N LYS A 202 -1.36 -23.33 6.98
CA LYS A 202 -2.76 -23.08 7.28
C LYS A 202 -2.96 -23.01 8.79
N PHE A 203 -3.30 -21.82 9.29
CA PHE A 203 -3.62 -21.57 10.69
C PHE A 203 -5.12 -21.35 10.84
N GLY A 204 -5.84 -22.39 11.26
CA GLY A 204 -7.32 -22.40 11.25
C GLY A 204 -7.83 -22.46 9.80
N ASP A 205 -8.64 -21.47 9.40
CA ASP A 205 -9.25 -21.41 8.06
C ASP A 205 -8.47 -20.55 7.05
N SER A 206 -7.31 -20.01 7.44
CA SER A 206 -6.54 -19.09 6.61
C SER A 206 -5.06 -19.50 6.54
N PHE A 207 -4.43 -19.28 5.39
CA PHE A 207 -2.97 -19.36 5.30
C PHE A 207 -2.34 -18.06 5.77
N ASP A 208 -1.23 -18.19 6.50
CA ASP A 208 -0.42 -17.08 6.98
C ASP A 208 1.04 -17.51 7.12
N VAL A 209 1.90 -16.56 7.47
CA VAL A 209 3.28 -16.81 7.85
C VAL A 209 3.43 -16.54 9.34
N GLU A 210 3.87 -17.55 10.08
CA GLU A 210 4.27 -17.45 11.47
C GLU A 210 5.74 -17.02 11.55
N ILE A 211 6.03 -16.04 12.41
CA ILE A 211 7.37 -15.65 12.83
C ILE A 211 7.60 -16.22 14.23
N LYS A 212 8.51 -17.18 14.35
CA LYS A 212 8.79 -17.88 15.61
C LYS A 212 10.28 -18.04 15.86
N GLY A 213 10.83 -17.17 16.70
CA GLY A 213 12.25 -17.17 17.06
C GLY A 213 12.70 -15.84 17.64
N LEU A 214 13.84 -15.84 18.34
CA LEU A 214 14.44 -14.64 18.96
C LEU A 214 13.46 -13.84 19.87
N GLY A 215 12.55 -14.56 20.53
CA GLY A 215 11.54 -13.97 21.41
C GLY A 215 10.24 -13.53 20.72
N TYR A 216 10.13 -13.71 19.39
CA TYR A 216 8.89 -13.47 18.65
C TYR A 216 8.05 -14.75 18.49
N HIS A 217 6.74 -14.58 18.56
CA HIS A 217 5.74 -15.59 18.23
C HIS A 217 4.51 -14.88 17.64
N GLU A 218 4.66 -14.42 16.40
CA GLU A 218 3.72 -13.51 15.76
C GLU A 218 3.21 -14.05 14.43
N MET A 219 2.00 -13.67 14.07
CA MET A 219 1.44 -13.94 12.74
C MET A 219 1.63 -12.72 11.86
N VAL A 220 2.23 -12.87 10.68
CA VAL A 220 2.54 -11.75 9.77
C VAL A 220 1.31 -10.91 9.48
N SER A 221 0.14 -11.53 9.26
CA SER A 221 -1.11 -10.80 9.03
C SER A 221 -1.52 -9.85 10.18
N LYS A 222 -1.11 -10.15 11.42
CA LYS A 222 -1.40 -9.32 12.61
C LYS A 222 -0.41 -8.19 12.79
N VAL A 223 0.83 -8.36 12.34
CA VAL A 223 1.93 -7.43 12.62
C VAL A 223 2.45 -6.66 11.42
N ASN A 224 1.96 -6.94 10.21
CA ASN A 224 2.40 -6.30 8.95
C ASN A 224 2.20 -4.78 8.88
N LYS A 225 1.31 -4.22 9.71
CA LYS A 225 1.07 -2.77 9.81
C LYS A 225 1.74 -2.13 11.02
N THR A 226 2.31 -2.92 11.92
CA THR A 226 2.86 -2.45 13.21
C THR A 226 4.33 -2.84 13.34
N LEU A 227 4.63 -4.01 13.91
CA LEU A 227 6.01 -4.46 14.20
C LEU A 227 6.87 -4.51 12.94
N LEU A 228 6.32 -5.00 11.82
CA LEU A 228 7.02 -5.08 10.54
C LEU A 228 7.22 -3.70 9.87
N LYS A 229 6.62 -2.64 10.41
CA LYS A 229 6.85 -1.25 10.02
C LYS A 229 7.59 -0.44 11.07
N SER A 230 8.10 -1.09 12.12
CA SER A 230 8.91 -0.44 13.14
C SER A 230 10.18 0.18 12.52
N LYS A 231 10.73 1.18 13.20
CA LYS A 231 11.92 1.91 12.72
C LYS A 231 13.11 0.97 12.40
N PRO A 232 13.48 -0.02 13.23
CA PRO A 232 14.58 -0.94 12.90
C PRO A 232 14.35 -1.72 11.61
N VAL A 233 13.09 -2.06 11.29
CA VAL A 233 12.75 -2.77 10.06
C VAL A 233 12.78 -1.81 8.87
N ALA A 234 12.11 -0.66 8.98
CA ALA A 234 12.02 0.32 7.90
C ALA A 234 13.39 0.86 7.46
N THR A 235 14.33 1.03 8.39
CA THR A 235 15.69 1.51 8.08
C THR A 235 16.54 0.44 7.38
N ASN A 236 16.37 -0.83 7.73
CA ASN A 236 17.29 -1.90 7.31
C ASN A 236 16.78 -2.73 6.14
N ILE A 237 15.48 -2.66 5.82
CA ILE A 237 14.87 -3.49 4.77
C ILE A 237 15.59 -3.44 3.42
N PRO A 238 16.10 -2.29 2.90
CA PRO A 238 16.77 -2.30 1.60
C PRO A 238 18.07 -3.10 1.61
N THR A 239 18.81 -3.04 2.72
CA THR A 239 20.06 -3.79 2.91
C THR A 239 19.80 -5.27 3.06
N VAL A 240 18.75 -5.66 3.79
CA VAL A 240 18.38 -7.08 3.94
C VAL A 240 17.87 -7.63 2.62
N ALA A 241 17.02 -6.90 1.91
CA ALA A 241 16.47 -7.32 0.63
C ALA A 241 17.57 -7.57 -0.41
N SER A 242 18.63 -6.75 -0.46
CA SER A 242 19.74 -6.98 -1.40
C SER A 242 20.56 -8.24 -1.13
N LYS A 243 20.43 -8.84 0.06
CA LYS A 243 21.15 -10.07 0.45
C LYS A 243 20.29 -11.32 0.46
N THR A 244 18.97 -11.17 0.47
CA THR A 244 18.01 -12.24 0.77
C THR A 244 17.03 -12.55 -0.37
N GLN A 245 17.28 -12.05 -1.59
CA GLN A 245 16.39 -12.30 -2.73
C GLN A 245 16.17 -13.80 -2.97
N GLY A 246 17.25 -14.58 -2.96
CA GLY A 246 17.17 -16.02 -3.22
C GLY A 246 16.31 -16.74 -2.19
N GLU A 247 16.44 -16.38 -0.92
CA GLU A 247 15.73 -16.98 0.21
C GLU A 247 14.22 -16.63 0.22
N VAL A 248 13.82 -15.50 -0.38
CA VAL A 248 12.41 -15.09 -0.43
C VAL A 248 11.70 -15.56 -1.70
N ILE A 249 12.44 -15.78 -2.79
CA ILE A 249 11.88 -16.22 -4.08
C ILE A 249 11.68 -17.75 -4.12
N MET A 250 12.51 -18.51 -3.39
CA MET A 250 12.51 -19.98 -3.38
C MET A 250 11.60 -20.61 -2.34
#